data_AF-V5BNG0-F1
#
_entry.id   AF-V5BNG0-F1
#
_cell.length_a   1.000
_cell.length_b   1.000
_cell.length_c   1.000
_cell.angle_alpha   90.00
_cell.angle_beta   90.00
_cell.angle_gamma   90.00
#
_symmetry.space_group_name_H-M   'P 1'
#
loop_
_entity.id
_entity.type
_entity.pdbx_description
1 polymer ?
#
loop_
_entity_poly.entity_id
_entity_poly.type
_entity_poly.pdbx_seq_one_letter_code
_entity_poly.pdbx_strand_id
1 'polypeptide(L)'
;MFLSRQSAEKKWGLSMERVGQDASRAIRVVGLPLVMDPQQLQHPFHKLFTSHKGGWSIMSVNGTPAARLPEVMDIMKHALHMQIKFHRRW
;
A
#
# COMPACT_ATOMS: atom_id res chain seq x y z
N MET A 1 -6.03 -6.13 0.67
CA MET A 1 -4.93 -6.85 -0.01
C MET A 1 -3.97 -7.33 1.05
N PHE A 2 -3.43 -8.54 0.90
CA PHE A 2 -2.34 -9.01 1.74
C PHE A 2 -1.05 -8.96 0.93
N LEU A 3 -0.01 -8.40 1.52
CA LEU A 3 1.34 -8.35 1.00
C LEU A 3 2.25 -9.14 1.93
N SER A 4 2.96 -10.11 1.36
CA SER A 4 3.96 -10.89 2.07
C SER A 4 5.31 -10.69 1.40
N ARG A 5 6.34 -10.34 2.17
CA ARG A 5 7.73 -10.25 1.71
C ARG A 5 8.60 -11.25 2.43
N GLN A 6 9.59 -11.78 1.71
CA GLN A 6 10.51 -12.78 2.25
C GLN A 6 11.49 -12.19 3.28
N SER A 7 11.82 -10.90 3.18
CA SER A 7 12.76 -10.22 4.09
C SER A 7 12.43 -8.74 4.20
N ALA A 8 12.74 -8.15 5.36
CA ALA A 8 12.64 -6.70 5.59
C ALA A 8 13.78 -5.91 4.93
N GLU A 9 14.91 -6.56 4.63
CA GLU A 9 16.10 -5.94 4.05
C GLU A 9 15.99 -5.74 2.54
N LYS A 10 15.24 -6.62 1.87
CA LYS A 10 15.01 -6.52 0.42
C LYS A 10 13.92 -5.50 0.15
N LYS A 11 14.27 -4.39 -0.51
CA LYS A 11 13.31 -3.35 -0.93
C LYS A 11 12.24 -3.96 -1.82
N TRP A 12 11.04 -4.09 -1.26
CA TRP A 12 9.89 -4.69 -1.91
C TRP A 12 8.63 -4.09 -1.27
N GLY A 13 7.70 -3.58 -2.08
CA GLY A 13 6.50 -2.92 -1.56
C GLY A 13 5.84 -1.99 -2.58
N LEU A 14 4.76 -1.33 -2.16
CA LEU A 14 4.02 -0.38 -2.97
C LEU A 14 4.79 0.94 -3.09
N SER A 15 4.81 1.52 -4.28
CA SER A 15 5.25 2.91 -4.46
C SER A 15 4.13 3.83 -4.00
N MET A 16 4.44 4.72 -3.07
CA MET A 16 3.46 5.57 -2.40
C MET A 16 3.91 7.03 -2.40
N GLU A 17 2.94 7.93 -2.51
CA GLU A 17 3.14 9.37 -2.34
C GLU A 17 2.25 9.89 -1.21
N ARG A 18 2.72 10.92 -0.52
CA ARG A 18 1.86 11.68 0.40
C ARG A 18 1.15 12.76 -0.41
N VAL A 19 -0.17 12.82 -0.29
CA VAL A 19 -1.01 13.83 -0.96
C VAL A 19 -1.76 14.63 0.10
N GLY A 20 -1.87 15.94 -0.11
CA GLY A 20 -2.58 16.87 0.78
C GLY A 20 -1.66 17.57 1.79
N GLN A 21 -2.15 18.69 2.32
CA GLN A 21 -1.48 19.46 3.39
C GLN A 21 -2.13 19.17 4.76
N ASP A 22 -1.29 19.15 5.79
CA ASP A 22 -1.61 19.04 7.22
C ASP A 22 -2.75 18.08 7.60
N ALA A 23 -3.98 18.58 7.75
CA ALA A 23 -5.13 17.78 8.20
C ALA A 23 -5.68 16.80 7.13
N SER A 24 -5.29 16.97 5.86
CA SER A 24 -5.76 16.17 4.72
C SER A 24 -4.77 15.11 4.22
N ARG A 25 -3.68 14.88 4.98
CA ARG A 25 -2.60 13.97 4.57
C ARG A 25 -3.14 12.55 4.32
N ALA A 26 -3.13 12.16 3.07
CA ALA A 26 -3.46 10.81 2.62
C ALA A 26 -2.23 10.15 2.01
N ILE A 27 -2.10 8.84 2.19
CA ILE A 27 -1.11 8.03 1.48
C ILE A 27 -1.77 7.48 0.23
N ARG A 28 -1.27 7.85 -0.95
CA ARG A 28 -1.76 7.38 -2.24
C ARG A 28 -0.80 6.38 -2.82
N VAL A 29 -1.33 5.32 -3.43
CA VAL A 29 -0.54 4.33 -4.14
C VAL A 29 -0.32 4.81 -5.57
N VAL A 30 0.94 4.98 -5.95
CA VAL A 30 1.35 5.41 -7.30
C VAL A 30 1.93 4.27 -8.13
N GLY A 31 2.28 3.15 -7.50
CA GLY A 31 2.76 1.98 -8.22
C GLY A 31 2.67 0.69 -7.40
N LEU A 32 2.57 -0.41 -8.13
CA LEU A 32 2.71 -1.76 -7.58
C LEU A 32 4.20 -2.11 -7.42
N PRO A 33 4.54 -3.11 -6.59
CA PRO A 33 5.92 -3.58 -6.48
C PRO A 33 6.45 -4.04 -7.85
N LEU A 34 7.71 -3.70 -8.17
CA LEU A 34 8.35 -4.09 -9.44
C LEU A 34 8.50 -5.61 -9.61
N VAL A 35 8.63 -6.32 -8.49
CA VAL A 35 8.80 -7.79 -8.47
C VAL A 35 7.65 -8.36 -7.67
N MET A 36 6.49 -8.57 -8.29
CA MET A 36 5.38 -9.27 -7.61
C MET A 36 5.51 -10.78 -7.80
N ASP A 37 5.17 -11.53 -6.76
CA ASP A 37 4.93 -12.96 -6.88
C ASP A 37 3.82 -13.20 -7.94
N PRO A 38 3.96 -14.18 -8.85
CA PRO A 38 2.93 -14.54 -9.82
C PRO A 38 1.53 -14.71 -9.22
N GLN A 39 1.42 -15.20 -7.98
CA GLN A 39 0.13 -15.32 -7.29
C GLN A 39 -0.48 -13.96 -6.97
N GLN A 40 0.34 -12.96 -6.65
CA GLN A 40 -0.14 -11.61 -6.36
C GLN A 40 -0.57 -10.85 -7.62
N LEU A 41 -0.01 -11.19 -8.79
CA LEU A 41 -0.49 -10.67 -10.08
C LEU A 41 -1.94 -11.09 -10.38
N GLN A 42 -2.38 -12.24 -9.83
CA GLN A 42 -3.75 -12.72 -9.97
C GLN A 42 -4.74 -12.03 -9.01
N HIS A 43 -4.24 -11.32 -7.99
CA HIS A 43 -5.09 -10.68 -6.98
C HIS A 43 -5.99 -9.62 -7.63
N PRO A 44 -7.29 -9.53 -7.29
CA PRO A 44 -8.23 -8.58 -7.91
C PRO A 44 -7.75 -7.12 -7.86
N PHE A 45 -7.09 -6.72 -6.77
CA PHE A 45 -6.46 -5.41 -6.66
C PHE A 45 -5.44 -5.11 -7.77
N HIS A 46 -4.62 -6.09 -8.20
CA HIS A 46 -3.65 -5.87 -9.27
C HIS A 46 -4.36 -5.47 -10.57
N LYS A 47 -5.40 -6.21 -10.97
CA LYS A 47 -6.22 -5.90 -12.15
C LYS A 47 -6.91 -4.53 -12.03
N LEU A 48 -7.47 -4.23 -10.86
CA LEU A 48 -8.16 -2.97 -10.58
C LEU A 48 -7.21 -1.77 -10.56
N PHE A 49 -6.01 -1.93 -10.02
CA PHE A 49 -4.99 -0.89 -9.98
C PHE A 49 -4.49 -0.55 -11.40
N THR A 50 -4.21 -1.56 -12.22
CA THR A 50 -3.71 -1.37 -13.59
C THR A 50 -4.73 -0.72 -14.51
N SER A 51 -6.02 -1.04 -14.33
CA SER A 51 -7.12 -0.44 -15.11
C SER A 51 -7.47 0.99 -14.69
N HIS A 52 -7.30 1.34 -13.41
CA HIS A 52 -7.68 2.65 -12.86
C HIS A 52 -6.53 3.26 -12.05
N LYS A 53 -5.55 3.82 -12.76
CA LYS A 53 -4.35 4.41 -12.15
C LYS A 53 -4.72 5.64 -11.34
N GLY A 54 -4.18 5.75 -10.13
CA GLY A 54 -4.27 6.97 -9.31
C GLY A 54 -5.54 7.13 -8.45
N GLY A 55 -6.49 6.19 -8.44
CA GLY A 55 -7.68 6.29 -7.59
C GLY A 55 -7.49 5.83 -6.13
N TRP A 56 -6.32 5.28 -5.79
CA TRP A 56 -6.18 4.40 -4.62
C TRP A 56 -5.47 5.07 -3.45
N SER A 57 -6.20 5.27 -2.35
CA SER A 57 -5.67 5.77 -1.08
C SER A 57 -5.63 4.67 -0.03
N ILE A 58 -4.59 4.61 0.79
CA ILE A 58 -4.51 3.67 1.92
C ILE A 58 -5.43 4.18 3.04
N MET A 59 -6.31 3.32 3.53
CA MET A 59 -7.13 3.58 4.72
C MET A 59 -6.45 3.07 5.99
N SER A 60 -5.87 1.87 5.93
CA SER A 60 -5.14 1.28 7.06
C SER A 60 -4.15 0.20 6.64
N VAL A 61 -3.16 -0.02 7.49
CA VAL A 61 -2.16 -1.11 7.38
C VAL A 61 -2.16 -1.88 8.69
N ASN A 62 -2.38 -3.19 8.63
CA ASN A 62 -2.50 -4.08 9.81
C ASN A 62 -3.50 -3.57 10.85
N GLY A 63 -4.59 -2.95 10.41
CA GLY A 63 -5.60 -2.34 11.29
C GLY A 63 -5.26 -0.92 11.74
N THR A 64 -4.02 -0.47 11.63
CA THR A 64 -3.58 0.89 11.98
C THR A 64 -4.06 1.91 10.94
N PRO A 65 -4.84 2.94 11.32
CA PRO A 65 -5.32 3.95 10.39
C PRO A 65 -4.19 4.72 9.71
N ALA A 66 -4.34 4.99 8.40
CA ALA A 66 -3.37 5.73 7.59
C ALA A 66 -3.06 7.15 8.12
N ALA A 67 -3.99 7.74 8.87
CA ALA A 67 -3.80 9.01 9.55
C ALA A 67 -2.65 8.98 10.58
N ARG A 68 -2.35 7.80 11.16
CA ARG A 68 -1.23 7.59 12.09
C ARG A 68 0.05 7.30 11.32
N LEU A 69 0.45 8.28 10.52
CA LEU A 69 1.49 8.12 9.51
C LEU A 69 2.83 7.58 10.05
N PRO A 70 3.36 8.04 11.21
CA PRO A 70 4.58 7.49 11.78
C PRO A 70 4.47 5.99 12.12
N GLU A 71 3.37 5.58 12.77
CA GLU A 71 3.10 4.19 13.14
C GLU A 71 2.96 3.30 11.89
N VAL A 72 2.24 3.80 10.88
CA VAL A 72 2.07 3.08 9.60
C VAL A 72 3.40 2.90 8.89
N MET A 73 4.25 3.92 8.84
CA MET A 73 5.58 3.81 8.23
C MET A 73 6.46 2.82 8.97
N ASP A 74 6.39 2.77 10.30
CA ASP A 74 7.16 1.84 11.11
C ASP A 74 6.71 0.38 10.87
N ILE A 75 5.39 0.15 10.86
CA ILE A 75 4.81 -1.15 10.50
C ILE A 75 5.29 -1.58 9.11
N MET A 76 5.20 -0.69 8.12
CA MET A 76 5.59 -1.01 6.74
C MET A 76 7.09 -1.29 6.60
N LYS A 77 7.93 -0.64 7.40
CA LYS A 77 9.38 -0.84 7.38
C LYS A 77 9.77 -2.21 7.94
N HIS A 78 9.07 -2.72 8.95
CA HIS A 78 9.50 -3.92 9.68
C HIS A 78 8.63 -5.17 9.43
N ALA A 79 7.35 -5.01 9.09
CA ALA A 79 6.44 -6.14 8.94
C ALA A 79 6.78 -7.01 7.71
N LEU A 80 6.83 -8.33 7.89
CA LEU A 80 6.95 -9.27 6.77
C LEU A 80 5.60 -9.56 6.10
N HIS A 81 4.52 -9.38 6.86
CA HIS A 81 3.14 -9.56 6.41
C HIS A 81 2.32 -8.30 6.69
N MET A 82 1.66 -7.80 5.65
CA MET A 82 0.86 -6.59 5.72
C MET A 82 -0.52 -6.82 5.12
N GLN A 83 -1.56 -6.52 5.90
CA GLN A 83 -2.91 -6.35 5.43
C GLN A 83 -3.16 -4.86 5.16
N ILE A 84 -3.39 -4.52 3.89
CA ILE A 84 -3.67 -3.14 3.49
C ILE A 84 -5.12 -3.01 3.05
N LYS A 85 -5.81 -2.03 3.64
CA LYS A 85 -7.15 -1.59 3.21
C LYS A 85 -7.01 -0.34 2.36
N PHE A 86 -7.67 -0.33 1.21
CA PHE A 86 -7.66 0.79 0.28
C PHE A 86 -9.05 1.39 0.14
N HIS A 87 -9.08 2.70 -0.11
CA HIS A 87 -10.24 3.43 -0.60
C HIS A 87 -9.98 3.82 -2.05
N ARG A 88 -10.98 3.60 -2.92
CA ARG A 88 -10.96 4.09 -4.30
C ARG A 88 -11.82 5.33 -4.42
N ARG A 89 -11.26 6.46 -4.86
CA ARG A 89 -12.04 7.57 -5.38
C ARG A 89 -12.45 7.24 -6.82
N TRP A 90 -13.75 7.32 -7.10
CA TRP A 90 -14.31 7.19 -8.44
C TRP A 90 -14.11 8.48 -9.22
#